data_AF-A0A0G1EKF7-F1
#
_entry.id   AF-A0A0G1EKF7-F1
#
_cell.length_a   1.000
_cell.length_b   1.000
_cell.length_c   1.000
_cell.angle_alpha   90.00
_cell.angle_beta   90.00
_cell.angle_gamma   90.00
#
_symmetry.space_group_name_H-M   'P 1'
#
loop_
_entity.id
_entity.type
_entity.pdbx_description
1 polymer ?
#
loop_
_entity_poly.entity_id
_entity_poly.type
_entity_poly.pdbx_seq_one_letter_code
_entity_poly.pdbx_strand_id
1 'polypeptide(L)'
;MRRIFVTLIFFGIVLLLPRPILAQSGWNINSPDNSIQVSLTQNTSGELNFTATKNGATVIETSNLGISSPNAAQTFTQNLTVVNSTTLVINEIYTLPIGKRSTYTNQANQLTLTVGNSSGNTLDVMFRAYNDGIAYRYGANSGITQVSSEASTFNLPDTGTAWYQQPYISNYEREFV
;
A
#
# COMPACT_ATOMS: atom_id res chain seq x y z
N MET A 1 18.27 -76.11 8.72
CA MET A 1 19.02 -74.89 9.12
C MET A 1 18.35 -73.69 8.48
N ARG A 2 17.52 -72.95 9.21
CA ARG A 2 16.74 -71.80 8.69
C ARG A 2 17.50 -70.51 8.98
N ARG A 3 17.82 -69.74 7.93
CA ARG A 3 18.49 -68.43 8.02
C ARG A 3 17.43 -67.33 8.21
N ILE A 4 17.58 -66.53 9.25
CA ILE A 4 16.71 -65.39 9.57
C ILE A 4 17.35 -64.13 8.97
N PHE A 5 16.65 -63.45 8.07
CA PHE A 5 17.03 -62.13 7.56
C PHE A 5 16.39 -61.06 8.45
N VAL A 6 17.21 -60.17 9.02
CA VAL A 6 16.76 -59.00 9.79
C VAL A 6 16.81 -57.79 8.87
N THR A 7 15.64 -57.26 8.50
CA THR A 7 15.51 -56.03 7.72
C THR A 7 15.46 -54.84 8.67
N LEU A 8 16.50 -53.99 8.63
CA LEU A 8 16.57 -52.73 9.37
C LEU A 8 15.71 -51.66 8.67
N ILE A 9 14.63 -51.23 9.32
CA ILE A 9 13.78 -50.11 8.89
C ILE A 9 14.41 -48.82 9.43
N PHE A 10 14.91 -47.97 8.54
CA PHE A 10 15.43 -46.64 8.86
C PHE A 10 14.25 -45.67 8.98
N PHE A 11 13.87 -45.30 10.21
CA PHE A 11 12.85 -44.28 10.47
C PHE A 11 13.51 -42.90 10.33
N GLY A 12 13.40 -42.28 9.15
CA GLY A 12 13.93 -40.95 8.90
C GLY A 12 13.15 -39.89 9.70
N ILE A 13 13.76 -39.38 10.76
CA ILE A 13 13.26 -38.18 11.47
C ILE A 13 13.48 -36.98 10.53
N VAL A 14 12.39 -36.51 9.92
CA VAL A 14 12.34 -35.21 9.23
C VAL A 14 12.35 -34.13 10.31
N LEU A 15 13.51 -33.53 10.54
CA LEU A 15 13.64 -32.34 11.39
C LEU A 15 12.91 -31.17 10.72
N LEU A 16 11.70 -30.86 11.16
CA LEU A 16 11.02 -29.60 10.86
C LEU A 16 11.80 -28.47 11.54
N LEU A 17 12.76 -27.89 10.84
CA LEU A 17 13.36 -26.64 11.27
C LEU A 17 12.27 -25.55 11.27
N PRO A 18 12.03 -24.84 12.38
CA PRO A 18 11.09 -23.74 12.40
C PRO A 18 11.58 -22.68 11.41
N ARG A 19 10.81 -22.46 10.35
CA ARG A 19 11.08 -21.36 9.43
C ARG A 19 10.89 -20.07 10.22
N PRO A 20 11.89 -19.17 10.27
CA PRO A 20 11.66 -17.85 10.85
C PRO A 20 10.55 -17.19 10.04
N ILE A 21 9.41 -16.95 10.69
CA ILE A 21 8.40 -16.04 10.17
C ILE A 21 9.06 -14.67 10.22
N LEU A 22 9.55 -14.20 9.08
CA LEU A 22 10.01 -12.83 8.96
C LEU A 22 8.77 -11.96 9.19
N ALA A 23 8.80 -11.18 10.28
CA ALA A 23 7.69 -10.32 10.66
C ALA A 23 7.48 -9.28 9.54
N GLN A 24 6.28 -9.29 8.95
CA GLN A 24 5.82 -8.21 8.10
C GLN A 24 5.51 -7.02 9.00
N SER A 25 6.30 -5.95 8.89
CA SER A 25 5.99 -4.70 9.57
C SER A 25 4.73 -4.09 8.95
N GLY A 26 3.74 -3.77 9.80
CA GLY A 26 2.45 -3.23 9.38
C GLY A 26 2.11 -1.94 10.11
N TRP A 27 1.54 -0.99 9.38
CA TRP A 27 1.02 0.28 9.91
C TRP A 27 -0.43 0.44 9.47
N ASN A 28 -1.31 0.66 10.43
CA ASN A 28 -2.74 0.77 10.16
C ASN A 28 -3.23 2.19 10.40
N ILE A 29 -4.22 2.60 9.61
CA ILE A 29 -5.00 3.79 9.89
C ILE A 29 -6.48 3.54 9.64
N ASN A 30 -7.29 3.94 10.62
CA ASN A 30 -8.74 3.84 10.58
C ASN A 30 -9.35 5.21 10.27
N SER A 31 -10.48 5.24 9.58
CA SER A 31 -11.33 6.41 9.45
C SER A 31 -11.84 6.88 10.82
N PRO A 32 -12.28 8.14 10.97
CA PRO A 32 -12.88 8.64 12.21
C PRO A 32 -14.00 7.74 12.79
N ASP A 33 -14.83 7.13 11.95
CA ASP A 33 -15.90 6.22 12.35
C ASP A 33 -15.51 4.74 12.38
N ASN A 34 -14.24 4.41 12.09
CA ASN A 34 -13.70 3.06 11.96
C ASN A 34 -14.32 2.19 10.86
N SER A 35 -15.15 2.75 9.98
CA SER A 35 -15.75 2.02 8.85
C SER A 35 -14.72 1.70 7.77
N ILE A 36 -13.66 2.50 7.61
CA ILE A 36 -12.58 2.26 6.65
C ILE A 36 -11.28 2.03 7.40
N GLN A 37 -10.51 1.03 6.96
CA GLN A 37 -9.15 0.80 7.43
C GLN A 37 -8.21 0.63 6.25
N VAL A 38 -7.06 1.31 6.30
CA VAL A 38 -5.93 1.11 5.39
C VAL A 38 -4.80 0.46 6.16
N SER A 39 -4.22 -0.60 5.61
CA SER A 39 -3.05 -1.28 6.17
C SER A 39 -1.89 -1.18 5.21
N LEU A 40 -0.86 -0.43 5.58
CA LEU A 40 0.41 -0.41 4.86
C LEU A 40 1.30 -1.50 5.41
N THR A 41 2.01 -2.19 4.52
CA THR A 41 2.97 -3.21 4.90
C THR A 41 4.25 -3.09 4.10
N GLN A 42 5.33 -3.60 4.66
CA GLN A 42 6.60 -3.74 3.95
C GLN A 42 6.97 -5.21 3.85
N ASN A 43 7.26 -5.67 2.63
CA ASN A 43 7.70 -7.05 2.42
C ASN A 43 9.22 -7.22 2.65
N THR A 44 9.71 -8.45 2.57
CA THR A 44 11.12 -8.79 2.83
C THR A 44 12.10 -8.19 1.82
N SER A 45 11.62 -7.79 0.64
CA SER A 45 12.41 -7.10 -0.39
C SER A 45 12.43 -5.57 -0.19
N GLY A 46 11.78 -5.08 0.87
CA GLY A 46 11.66 -3.66 1.16
C GLY A 46 10.66 -2.93 0.26
N GLU A 47 9.78 -3.64 -0.45
CA GLU A 47 8.71 -3.03 -1.23
C GLU A 47 7.55 -2.63 -0.30
N LEU A 48 6.92 -1.49 -0.58
CA LEU A 48 5.74 -1.05 0.17
C LEU A 48 4.45 -1.48 -0.54
N ASN A 49 3.52 -1.98 0.24
CA ASN A 49 2.20 -2.37 -0.19
C ASN A 49 1.12 -1.75 0.69
N PHE A 50 -0.10 -1.67 0.18
CA PHE A 50 -1.27 -1.37 0.99
C PHE A 50 -2.47 -2.26 0.66
N THR A 51 -3.34 -2.44 1.65
CA THR A 51 -4.70 -2.97 1.49
C THR A 51 -5.69 -1.97 2.08
N ALA A 52 -6.96 -2.06 1.68
CA ALA A 52 -8.03 -1.29 2.30
C ALA A 52 -9.29 -2.13 2.50
N THR A 53 -9.95 -1.92 3.63
CA THR A 53 -11.23 -2.53 3.96
C THR A 53 -12.29 -1.46 4.24
N LYS A 54 -13.54 -1.80 3.96
CA LYS A 54 -14.73 -1.03 4.35
C LYS A 54 -15.71 -1.95 5.07
N ASN A 55 -16.05 -1.63 6.31
CA ASN A 55 -16.88 -2.44 7.21
C ASN A 55 -16.40 -3.91 7.29
N GLY A 56 -15.08 -4.10 7.32
CA GLY A 56 -14.44 -5.42 7.34
C GLY A 56 -14.37 -6.15 5.99
N ALA A 57 -15.00 -5.65 4.93
CA ALA A 57 -14.88 -6.21 3.58
C ALA A 57 -13.68 -5.58 2.84
N THR A 58 -12.84 -6.41 2.20
CA THR A 58 -11.74 -5.92 1.36
C THR A 58 -12.28 -5.17 0.16
N VAL A 59 -11.83 -3.93 -0.02
CA VAL A 59 -12.16 -3.08 -1.18
C VAL A 59 -10.95 -2.79 -2.05
N ILE A 60 -9.75 -2.83 -1.47
CA ILE A 60 -8.47 -2.82 -2.20
C ILE A 60 -7.65 -4.00 -1.68
N GLU A 61 -7.36 -4.96 -2.57
CA GLU A 61 -6.43 -6.05 -2.33
C GLU A 61 -4.98 -5.52 -2.30
N THR A 62 -4.04 -6.38 -1.92
CA THR A 62 -2.62 -6.00 -1.81
C THR A 62 -2.16 -5.30 -3.08
N SER A 63 -1.83 -4.02 -2.92
CA SER A 63 -1.49 -3.12 -4.02
C SER A 63 -0.12 -2.50 -3.78
N ASN A 64 0.66 -2.32 -4.84
CA ASN A 64 2.03 -1.81 -4.76
C ASN A 64 2.04 -0.29 -4.60
N LEU A 65 3.13 0.21 -4.03
CA LEU A 65 3.47 1.63 -3.95
C LEU A 65 4.92 1.82 -4.38
N GLY A 66 5.21 2.94 -5.04
CA GLY A 66 6.56 3.33 -5.39
C GLY A 66 6.62 4.27 -6.58
N ILE A 67 7.75 4.98 -6.69
CA ILE A 67 8.07 5.86 -7.82
C ILE A 67 9.45 5.53 -8.34
N SER A 68 9.63 5.64 -9.66
CA SER A 68 10.93 5.50 -10.30
C SER A 68 11.37 6.82 -10.91
N SER A 69 12.68 7.03 -10.92
CA SER A 69 13.32 8.15 -11.57
C SER A 69 14.38 7.65 -12.56
N PRO A 70 14.69 8.41 -13.63
CA PRO A 70 15.86 8.11 -14.46
C PRO A 70 17.16 8.10 -13.65
N ASN A 71 17.23 8.84 -12.54
CA ASN A 71 18.31 8.74 -11.58
C ASN A 71 18.02 7.63 -10.57
N ALA A 72 18.78 6.53 -10.62
CA ALA A 72 18.60 5.38 -9.73
C ALA A 72 18.69 5.74 -8.23
N ALA A 73 19.44 6.78 -7.86
CA ALA A 73 19.52 7.25 -6.48
C ALA A 73 18.20 7.87 -5.98
N GLN A 74 17.28 8.24 -6.89
CA GLN A 74 15.98 8.85 -6.61
C GLN A 74 14.81 7.88 -6.89
N THR A 75 15.08 6.58 -7.00
CA THR A 75 14.07 5.53 -7.13
C THR A 75 13.66 4.98 -5.77
N PHE A 76 12.36 4.72 -5.61
CA PHE A 76 11.73 4.29 -4.36
C PHE A 76 10.73 3.13 -4.61
N THR A 77 11.18 2.04 -5.21
CA THR A 77 10.34 0.87 -5.51
C THR A 77 10.65 -0.34 -4.64
N GLN A 78 11.89 -0.52 -4.20
CA GLN A 78 12.38 -1.70 -3.47
C GLN A 78 13.56 -1.33 -2.57
N ASN A 79 13.99 -2.25 -1.72
CA ASN A 79 15.07 -2.06 -0.73
C ASN A 79 14.85 -0.81 0.14
N LEU A 80 13.58 -0.48 0.40
CA LEU A 80 13.23 0.66 1.22
C LEU A 80 13.37 0.31 2.69
N THR A 81 13.58 1.31 3.52
CA THR A 81 13.51 1.21 4.97
C THR A 81 12.55 2.27 5.48
N VAL A 82 11.61 1.89 6.34
CA VAL A 82 10.77 2.90 7.01
C VAL A 82 11.60 3.57 8.09
N VAL A 83 11.89 4.86 7.90
CA VAL A 83 12.73 5.65 8.82
C VAL A 83 11.90 6.40 9.85
N ASN A 84 10.64 6.71 9.53
CA ASN A 84 9.72 7.39 10.44
C ASN A 84 8.26 7.04 10.14
N SER A 85 7.40 7.14 11.16
CA SER A 85 5.95 6.99 11.04
C SER A 85 5.28 8.03 11.92
N THR A 86 4.41 8.85 11.33
CA THR A 86 3.66 9.88 12.06
C THR A 86 2.17 9.81 11.74
N THR A 87 1.35 10.19 12.71
CA THR A 87 -0.10 10.27 12.55
C THR A 87 -0.61 11.68 12.83
N LEU A 88 -1.71 12.05 12.19
CA LEU A 88 -2.37 13.33 12.38
C LEU A 88 -3.89 13.15 12.29
N VAL A 89 -4.64 13.71 13.23
CA VAL A 89 -6.10 13.84 13.13
C VAL A 89 -6.41 15.17 12.46
N ILE A 90 -7.20 15.12 11.40
CA ILE A 90 -7.65 16.27 10.62
C ILE A 90 -9.14 16.46 10.91
N ASN A 91 -9.51 17.66 11.33
CA ASN A 91 -10.90 18.06 11.50
C ASN A 91 -11.00 19.58 11.31
N GLU A 92 -11.31 19.98 10.09
CA GLU A 92 -11.39 21.40 9.71
C GLU A 92 -12.64 21.67 8.86
N ILE A 93 -13.05 22.93 8.84
CA ILE A 93 -14.17 23.42 8.04
C ILE A 93 -13.62 24.48 7.10
N TYR A 94 -13.97 24.40 5.82
CA TYR A 94 -13.61 25.40 4.83
C TYR A 94 -14.79 25.73 3.90
N THR A 95 -14.72 26.91 3.28
CA THR A 95 -15.74 27.38 2.34
C THR A 95 -15.18 27.50 0.94
N LEU A 96 -16.00 27.23 -0.07
CA LEU A 96 -15.64 27.44 -1.48
C LEU A 96 -16.48 28.55 -2.09
N PRO A 97 -15.90 29.44 -2.93
CA PRO A 97 -16.64 30.48 -3.62
C PRO A 97 -17.60 29.91 -4.68
N ILE A 98 -17.27 28.73 -5.24
CA ILE A 98 -18.05 28.02 -6.25
C ILE A 98 -17.94 26.52 -5.96
N GLY A 99 -19.06 25.79 -6.03
CA GLY A 99 -19.11 24.34 -5.80
C GLY A 99 -20.53 23.81 -5.64
N LYS A 100 -20.67 22.51 -5.39
CA LYS A 100 -21.98 21.88 -5.10
C LYS A 100 -22.52 22.24 -3.71
N ARG A 101 -21.66 22.69 -2.80
CA ARG A 101 -21.97 23.17 -1.44
C ARG A 101 -21.08 24.40 -1.15
N SER A 102 -21.51 25.26 -0.23
CA SER A 102 -20.73 26.43 0.20
C SER A 102 -19.72 26.13 1.31
N THR A 103 -20.02 25.14 2.16
CA THR A 103 -19.21 24.74 3.33
C THR A 103 -18.93 23.25 3.29
N TYR A 104 -17.69 22.87 3.57
CA TYR A 104 -17.20 21.49 3.60
C TYR A 104 -16.49 21.20 4.92
N THR A 105 -16.68 20.00 5.44
CA THR A 105 -15.92 19.47 6.58
C THR A 105 -14.88 18.49 6.05
N ASN A 106 -13.61 18.75 6.28
CA ASN A 106 -12.51 17.84 6.02
C ASN A 106 -12.17 17.12 7.33
N GLN A 107 -12.64 15.89 7.47
CA GLN A 107 -12.41 15.07 8.66
C GLN A 107 -11.78 13.73 8.26
N ALA A 108 -10.56 13.49 8.73
CA ALA A 108 -9.79 12.28 8.41
C ALA A 108 -8.77 11.97 9.48
N ASN A 109 -8.29 10.72 9.50
CA ASN A 109 -7.03 10.39 10.12
C ASN A 109 -5.97 10.24 9.03
N GLN A 110 -4.76 10.77 9.26
CA GLN A 110 -3.63 10.66 8.36
C GLN A 110 -2.50 9.82 8.97
N LEU A 111 -1.87 8.98 8.15
CA LEU A 111 -0.62 8.28 8.42
C LEU A 111 0.41 8.75 7.39
N THR A 112 1.62 9.04 7.84
CA THR A 112 2.75 9.36 6.97
C THR A 112 3.90 8.46 7.33
N LEU A 113 4.32 7.63 6.37
CA LEU A 113 5.55 6.85 6.45
C LEU A 113 6.63 7.56 5.67
N THR A 114 7.71 7.94 6.34
CA THR A 114 8.93 8.37 5.64
C THR A 114 9.75 7.13 5.35
N VAL A 115 10.05 6.88 4.08
CA VAL A 115 10.90 5.79 3.63
C VAL A 115 12.23 6.29 3.11
N GLY A 116 13.30 5.61 3.48
CA GLY A 116 14.64 5.78 2.93
C GLY A 116 14.93 4.74 1.86
N ASN A 117 15.72 5.12 0.85
CA ASN A 117 16.32 4.16 -0.08
C ASN A 117 17.81 3.93 0.24
N SER A 118 18.45 3.00 -0.46
CA SER A 118 19.86 2.65 -0.27
C SER A 118 20.84 3.79 -0.53
N SER A 119 20.41 4.85 -1.23
CA SER A 119 21.21 6.05 -1.51
C SER A 119 21.08 7.13 -0.44
N GLY A 120 20.32 6.87 0.63
CA GLY A 120 20.09 7.82 1.72
C GLY A 120 19.06 8.91 1.41
N ASN A 121 18.38 8.84 0.25
CA ASN A 121 17.28 9.74 -0.07
C ASN A 121 15.99 9.27 0.59
N THR A 122 15.06 10.21 0.82
CA THR A 122 13.79 9.95 1.50
C THR A 122 12.57 10.36 0.68
N LEU A 123 11.47 9.64 0.90
CA LEU A 123 10.17 9.88 0.32
C LEU A 123 9.10 9.69 1.40
N ASP A 124 8.15 10.62 1.50
CA ASP A 124 6.96 10.40 2.31
C ASP A 124 5.88 9.68 1.52
N VAL A 125 5.29 8.66 2.12
CA VAL A 125 4.08 8.00 1.67
C VAL A 125 2.97 8.35 2.64
N MET A 126 2.02 9.16 2.19
CA MET A 126 0.97 9.72 3.03
C MET A 126 -0.38 9.11 2.66
N PHE A 127 -1.11 8.59 3.64
CA PHE A 127 -2.48 8.13 3.50
C PHE A 127 -3.40 8.91 4.42
N ARG A 128 -4.60 9.23 3.94
CA ARG A 128 -5.72 9.74 4.71
C ARG A 128 -6.90 8.80 4.59
N ALA A 129 -7.44 8.38 5.72
CA ALA A 129 -8.68 7.62 5.80
C ALA A 129 -9.82 8.56 6.22
N TYR A 130 -10.78 8.73 5.31
CA TYR A 130 -12.06 9.39 5.54
C TYR A 130 -13.14 8.33 5.82
N ASN A 131 -14.32 8.72 6.30
CA ASN A 131 -15.42 7.77 6.52
C ASN A 131 -16.00 7.20 5.20
N ASP A 132 -15.75 7.86 4.07
CA ASP A 132 -16.30 7.51 2.77
C ASP A 132 -15.24 7.19 1.70
N GLY A 133 -13.96 7.31 2.01
CA GLY A 133 -12.89 7.00 1.07
C GLY A 133 -11.49 7.12 1.64
N ILE A 134 -10.52 6.88 0.77
CA ILE A 134 -9.10 7.01 1.07
C ILE A 134 -8.46 7.97 0.08
N ALA A 135 -7.47 8.74 0.53
CA ALA A 135 -6.61 9.52 -0.33
C ALA A 135 -5.16 9.18 0.01
N TYR A 136 -4.29 9.11 -0.99
CA TYR A 136 -2.87 8.94 -0.78
C TYR A 136 -2.06 9.83 -1.70
N ARG A 137 -0.81 10.10 -1.30
CA ARG A 137 0.17 10.81 -2.13
C ARG A 137 1.59 10.50 -1.71
N TYR A 138 2.52 10.80 -2.61
CA TYR A 138 3.96 10.86 -2.32
C TYR A 138 4.38 12.30 -1.99
N GLY A 139 5.29 12.46 -1.01
CA GLY A 139 5.93 13.72 -0.65
C GLY A 139 7.43 13.66 -0.88
N ALA A 140 7.93 14.40 -1.88
CA ALA A 140 9.35 14.38 -2.22
C ALA A 140 10.17 15.30 -1.29
N ASN A 141 10.85 14.69 -0.31
CA ASN A 141 11.65 15.42 0.69
C ASN A 141 13.09 15.68 0.24
N SER A 142 13.62 14.83 -0.65
CA SER A 142 15.03 14.88 -1.10
C SER A 142 15.19 15.45 -2.52
N GLY A 143 14.27 16.33 -2.96
CA GLY A 143 14.41 17.04 -4.23
C GLY A 143 14.38 16.12 -5.46
N ILE A 144 13.40 15.21 -5.52
CA ILE A 144 13.16 14.39 -6.73
C ILE A 144 12.84 15.34 -7.88
N THR A 145 13.67 15.32 -8.92
CA THR A 145 13.58 16.26 -10.04
C THR A 145 12.74 15.74 -11.19
N GLN A 146 12.68 14.42 -11.34
CA GLN A 146 11.95 13.76 -12.42
C GLN A 146 11.43 12.40 -11.97
N VAL A 147 10.17 12.12 -12.30
CA VAL A 147 9.52 10.81 -12.16
C VAL A 147 9.36 10.23 -13.56
N SER A 148 9.91 9.05 -13.80
CA SER A 148 9.77 8.32 -15.08
C SER A 148 8.58 7.37 -15.07
N SER A 149 8.26 6.80 -13.91
CA SER A 149 7.08 5.94 -13.74
C SER A 149 6.63 5.91 -12.28
N GLU A 150 5.37 5.54 -12.11
CA GLU A 150 4.76 5.25 -10.83
C GLU A 150 4.38 3.76 -10.79
N ALA A 151 4.78 3.06 -9.73
CA ALA A 151 4.54 1.63 -9.54
C ALA A 151 3.24 1.34 -8.77
N SER A 152 2.49 2.38 -8.40
CA SER A 152 1.24 2.26 -7.67
C SER A 152 0.23 1.40 -8.43
N THR A 153 -0.36 0.42 -7.75
CA THR A 153 -1.48 -0.36 -8.30
C THR A 153 -2.73 -0.17 -7.46
N PHE A 154 -3.87 -0.58 -8.01
CA PHE A 154 -5.16 -0.64 -7.30
C PHE A 154 -5.82 -1.95 -7.66
N ASN A 155 -5.48 -3.00 -6.91
CA ASN A 155 -6.03 -4.32 -7.15
C ASN A 155 -7.42 -4.38 -6.51
N LEU A 156 -8.44 -4.41 -7.35
CA LEU A 156 -9.84 -4.50 -6.94
C LEU A 156 -10.24 -5.97 -6.84
N PRO A 157 -11.11 -6.36 -5.87
CA PRO A 157 -11.72 -7.68 -5.87
C PRO A 157 -12.48 -7.95 -7.18
N ASP A 158 -12.38 -9.17 -7.72
CA ASP A 158 -12.98 -9.59 -9.00
C ASP A 158 -14.50 -9.83 -8.93
N THR A 159 -15.23 -8.93 -8.28
CA THR A 159 -16.68 -9.04 -8.04
C THR A 159 -17.46 -7.80 -8.48
N GLY A 160 -16.76 -6.77 -8.96
CA GLY A 160 -17.33 -5.48 -9.32
C GLY A 160 -17.76 -5.38 -10.78
N THR A 161 -18.78 -4.57 -11.05
CA THR A 161 -19.03 -4.01 -12.38
C THR A 161 -18.30 -2.68 -12.48
N ALA A 162 -17.59 -2.47 -13.59
CA ALA A 162 -16.91 -1.21 -13.88
C ALA A 162 -17.65 -0.48 -15.00
N TRP A 163 -17.71 0.85 -14.90
CA TRP A 163 -18.11 1.74 -16.00
C TRP A 163 -16.89 2.56 -16.40
N TYR A 164 -16.49 2.48 -17.67
CA TYR A 164 -15.26 3.12 -18.13
C TYR A 164 -15.31 3.51 -19.61
N GLN A 165 -14.43 4.43 -20.01
CA GLN A 165 -14.22 4.81 -21.41
C GLN A 165 -12.99 4.07 -21.97
N GLN A 166 -13.18 3.26 -23.00
CA GLN A 166 -12.09 2.62 -23.75
C GLN A 166 -12.36 2.64 -25.27
N PRO A 167 -11.31 2.69 -26.12
CA PRO A 167 -9.92 3.00 -25.79
C PRO A 167 -9.76 4.46 -25.28
N TYR A 168 -8.65 4.72 -24.60
CA TYR A 168 -8.28 6.07 -24.17
C TYR A 168 -8.27 7.05 -25.34
N ILE A 169 -8.86 8.23 -25.13
CA ILE A 169 -8.75 9.39 -26.01
C ILE A 169 -8.45 10.64 -25.18
N SER A 170 -7.69 11.58 -25.75
CA SER A 170 -7.13 12.71 -25.01
C SER A 170 -8.16 13.74 -24.52
N ASN A 171 -9.36 13.78 -25.11
CA ASN A 171 -10.40 14.76 -24.77
C ASN A 171 -11.45 14.23 -23.77
N TYR A 172 -11.43 12.93 -23.42
CA TYR A 172 -12.43 12.30 -22.54
C TYR A 172 -13.90 12.37 -23.04
N GLU A 173 -14.12 12.57 -24.34
CA GLU A 173 -15.45 12.73 -24.94
C GLU A 173 -15.97 11.41 -25.55
N ARG A 174 -16.22 10.41 -24.70
CA ARG A 174 -16.80 9.11 -25.10
C ARG A 174 -17.97 8.69 -24.22
N GLU A 175 -18.75 7.75 -24.73
CA GLU A 175 -19.74 7.03 -23.92
C GLU A 175 -19.03 6.07 -22.94
N PHE A 176 -19.65 5.88 -21.77
CA PHE A 176 -19.24 4.85 -20.84
C PHE A 176 -19.72 3.49 -21.33
N VAL A 177 -18.85 2.49 -21.21
CA VAL A 177 -19.17 1.06 -21.37
C VAL A 177 -19.25 0.44 -19.99
#